data_AF-A0A497AFR3-F1
#
_entry.id   AF-A0A497AFR3-F1
#
_cell.length_a   1.000
_cell.length_b   1.000
_cell.length_c   1.000
_cell.angle_alpha   90.00
_cell.angle_beta   90.00
_cell.angle_gamma   90.00
#
_symmetry.space_group_name_H-M   'P 1'
#
loop_
_entity.id
_entity.type
_entity.pdbx_description
1 polymer ?
#
loop_
_entity_poly.entity_id
_entity_poly.type
_entity_poly.pdbx_seq_one_letter_code
_entity_poly.pdbx_strand_id
1 'polypeptide(L)'
;MQRQAIYLALTFVFVLTIACNAASDDWGDESESPSPTHQSATAAPEATPLPPPTVTSGDKWALWDGPTQLRGANIWQRVVVPDLDGRDFLGDDHVGPPYTQSDFDQLAALGANYVNISGPGLFTERPPYTLDEQVQANLDHLLHMIAHADMFAVITFRTGPGRSDFTFYSEGAGDWFDEALLIEWVWEEQ
;
A
#
# COMPACT_ATOMS: atom_id res chain seq x y z
N MET A 1 -1.83 55.71 10.04
CA MET A 1 -0.81 55.00 9.23
C MET A 1 -0.96 53.46 9.22
N GLN A 2 -1.56 52.82 10.22
CA GLN A 2 -1.62 51.34 10.30
C GLN A 2 -2.71 50.67 9.42
N ARG A 3 -3.74 51.40 8.97
CA ARG A 3 -4.79 50.86 8.08
C ARG A 3 -4.37 50.75 6.60
N GLN A 4 -3.43 51.58 6.13
CA GLN A 4 -2.99 51.54 4.72
C GLN A 4 -2.04 50.37 4.42
N ALA A 5 -1.32 49.87 5.43
CA ALA A 5 -0.48 48.68 5.29
C ALA A 5 -1.29 47.37 5.16
N ILE A 6 -2.50 47.32 5.76
CA ILE A 6 -3.38 46.14 5.71
C ILE A 6 -4.00 45.98 4.32
N TYR A 7 -4.37 47.08 3.66
CA TYR A 7 -4.92 47.02 2.30
C TYR A 7 -3.88 46.62 1.25
N LEU A 8 -2.61 47.04 1.40
CA LEU A 8 -1.55 46.68 0.45
C LEU A 8 -1.22 45.18 0.50
N ALA A 9 -1.22 44.57 1.70
CA ALA A 9 -0.96 43.14 1.89
C ALA A 9 -2.10 42.25 1.36
N LEU A 10 -3.36 42.68 1.48
CA LEU A 10 -4.52 41.92 0.98
C LEU A 10 -4.62 41.90 -0.55
N THR A 11 -4.18 42.95 -1.24
CA THR A 11 -4.09 42.97 -2.72
C THR A 11 -3.00 42.07 -3.29
N PHE A 12 -1.92 41.78 -2.54
CA PHE A 12 -0.82 40.95 -3.04
C PHE A 12 -1.16 39.45 -3.00
N VAL A 13 -1.99 39.02 -2.05
CA VAL A 13 -2.40 37.60 -1.93
C VAL A 13 -3.46 37.22 -2.97
N PHE A 14 -4.31 38.15 -3.40
CA PHE A 14 -5.38 37.86 -4.37
C PHE A 14 -4.88 37.74 -5.83
N VAL A 15 -3.71 38.30 -6.16
CA VAL A 15 -3.13 38.22 -7.52
C VAL A 15 -2.38 36.90 -7.74
N LEU A 16 -1.90 36.23 -6.68
CA LEU A 16 -1.17 34.96 -6.82
C LEU A 16 -2.09 33.75 -7.08
N THR A 17 -3.37 33.83 -6.72
CA THR A 17 -4.33 32.72 -6.89
C THR A 17 -5.01 32.69 -8.27
N ILE A 18 -4.81 33.69 -9.12
CA ILE A 18 -5.42 33.77 -10.46
C ILE A 18 -4.46 33.30 -11.57
N ALA A 19 -3.15 33.17 -11.30
CA ALA A 19 -2.14 32.91 -12.33
C ALA A 19 -1.89 31.42 -12.68
N CYS A 20 -2.50 30.46 -11.98
CA CYS A 20 -2.26 29.03 -12.27
C CYS A 20 -3.46 28.28 -12.88
N ASN A 21 -4.57 28.96 -13.21
CA ASN A 21 -5.78 28.28 -13.68
C ASN A 21 -6.32 28.79 -15.03
N ALA A 22 -5.46 29.34 -15.89
CA ALA A 22 -5.85 29.79 -17.23
C ALA A 22 -4.77 29.48 -18.27
N ALA A 23 -4.83 28.28 -18.84
CA ALA A 23 -4.32 27.97 -20.18
C ALA A 23 -5.04 26.72 -20.69
N SER A 24 -6.28 26.90 -21.12
CA SER A 24 -6.98 26.04 -22.06
C SER A 24 -6.87 26.68 -23.44
N ASP A 25 -6.16 26.04 -24.36
CA ASP A 25 -6.22 26.25 -25.82
C ASP A 25 -6.15 24.84 -26.42
N ASP A 26 -7.25 24.19 -26.81
CA ASP A 26 -7.96 24.39 -28.08
C ASP A 26 -7.02 24.59 -29.28
N TRP A 27 -6.70 23.47 -29.95
CA TRP A 27 -6.28 23.43 -31.35
C TRP A 27 -6.98 22.26 -32.01
N GLY A 28 -7.91 22.59 -32.91
CA GLY A 28 -8.76 21.67 -33.63
C GLY A 28 -8.10 20.96 -34.82
N ASP A 29 -8.91 20.02 -35.30
CA ASP A 29 -9.04 19.37 -36.60
C ASP A 29 -7.87 18.66 -37.30
N GLU A 30 -8.19 17.39 -37.54
CA GLU A 30 -7.78 16.46 -38.58
C GLU A 30 -6.92 17.04 -39.73
N SER A 31 -5.74 16.45 -39.87
CA SER A 31 -5.07 16.32 -41.17
C SER A 31 -4.56 14.89 -41.32
N GLU A 32 -5.13 14.17 -42.29
CA GLU A 32 -4.58 12.93 -42.86
C GLU A 32 -3.07 13.07 -43.06
N SER A 33 -2.30 12.06 -42.64
CA SER A 33 -0.85 12.03 -42.87
C SER A 33 -0.42 10.69 -43.49
N PRO A 34 0.42 10.73 -44.54
CA PRO A 34 0.72 9.57 -45.39
C PRO A 34 1.70 8.59 -44.74
N SER A 35 1.70 7.36 -45.25
CA SER A 35 2.65 6.30 -44.92
C SER A 35 4.11 6.78 -44.86
N PRO A 36 4.85 6.52 -43.78
CA PRO A 36 6.28 6.78 -43.75
C PRO A 36 7.03 5.63 -44.42
N THR A 37 7.81 5.99 -45.43
CA THR A 37 8.94 5.17 -45.90
C THR A 37 9.98 5.13 -44.79
N HIS A 38 10.27 3.94 -44.26
CA HIS A 38 11.28 3.75 -43.20
C HIS A 38 12.70 4.04 -43.73
N GLN A 39 13.35 5.08 -43.18
CA GLN A 39 14.80 5.26 -43.23
C GLN A 39 15.48 4.50 -42.08
N SER A 40 16.60 3.85 -42.40
CA SER A 40 17.42 3.05 -41.48
C SER A 40 17.96 3.85 -40.29
N ALA A 41 17.70 3.34 -39.08
CA ALA A 41 18.28 3.84 -37.83
C ALA A 41 19.73 3.38 -37.64
N THR A 42 20.56 4.30 -37.15
CA THR A 42 21.96 4.08 -36.72
C THR A 42 22.01 3.36 -35.36
N ALA A 43 23.01 2.49 -35.19
CA ALA A 43 23.12 1.46 -34.16
C ALA A 43 23.20 1.97 -32.70
N ALA A 44 22.35 1.40 -31.85
CA ALA A 44 22.40 1.44 -30.39
C ALA A 44 23.46 0.44 -29.85
N PRO A 45 23.98 0.64 -28.62
CA PRO A 45 24.95 -0.28 -28.03
C PRO A 45 24.37 -1.70 -27.89
N GLU A 46 25.22 -2.67 -28.21
CA GLU A 46 24.91 -4.08 -28.36
C GLU A 46 24.57 -4.71 -27.00
N ALA A 47 23.30 -5.03 -26.80
CA ALA A 47 22.86 -5.81 -25.66
C ALA A 47 23.32 -7.27 -25.84
N THR A 48 24.14 -7.75 -24.91
CA THR A 48 24.56 -9.15 -24.89
C THR A 48 23.33 -10.06 -24.75
N PRO A 49 23.10 -11.03 -25.65
CA PRO A 49 21.93 -11.90 -25.57
C PRO A 49 22.12 -12.93 -24.45
N LEU A 50 21.17 -12.99 -23.52
CA LEU A 50 21.09 -14.10 -22.57
C LEU A 50 20.47 -15.32 -23.28
N PRO A 51 21.02 -16.54 -23.09
CA PRO A 51 20.41 -17.74 -23.62
C PRO A 51 19.06 -18.03 -22.93
N PRO A 52 18.08 -18.59 -23.65
CA PRO A 52 16.78 -18.96 -23.07
C PRO A 52 16.92 -20.11 -22.06
N PRO A 53 16.15 -20.13 -20.95
CA PRO A 53 16.17 -21.23 -20.00
C PRO A 53 15.56 -22.50 -20.64
N THR A 54 16.37 -23.56 -20.74
CA THR A 54 15.94 -24.88 -21.18
C THR A 54 15.40 -25.66 -19.98
N VAL A 55 14.09 -25.77 -19.82
CA VAL A 55 13.47 -26.62 -18.79
C VAL A 55 12.90 -27.86 -19.48
N THR A 56 13.46 -29.04 -19.17
CA THR A 56 13.07 -30.31 -19.79
C THR A 56 12.47 -31.20 -18.71
N SER A 57 11.18 -31.50 -18.87
CA SER A 57 10.42 -32.41 -18.02
C SER A 57 11.05 -33.82 -18.01
N GLY A 58 10.94 -34.64 -16.97
CA GLY A 58 9.66 -35.00 -16.40
C GLY A 58 9.36 -34.32 -15.08
N ASP A 59 9.27 -33.00 -15.09
CA ASP A 59 9.73 -32.28 -13.94
C ASP A 59 8.58 -31.95 -12.98
N LYS A 60 8.65 -32.41 -11.73
CA LYS A 60 7.75 -31.94 -10.66
C LYS A 60 7.90 -30.42 -10.45
N TRP A 61 9.03 -29.84 -10.84
CA TRP A 61 9.26 -28.40 -10.90
C TRP A 61 8.48 -27.70 -12.04
N ALA A 62 7.94 -28.45 -13.01
CA ALA A 62 6.94 -27.94 -13.95
C ALA A 62 5.52 -27.82 -13.32
N LEU A 63 5.31 -28.22 -12.05
CA LEU A 63 4.06 -27.93 -11.30
C LEU A 63 3.97 -26.47 -10.84
N TRP A 64 5.07 -25.73 -11.04
CA TRP A 64 5.21 -24.29 -10.94
C TRP A 64 5.15 -23.65 -12.35
N ASP A 65 4.84 -24.43 -13.40
CA ASP A 65 4.59 -23.91 -14.74
C ASP A 65 3.09 -23.76 -15.01
N GLY A 66 2.72 -22.54 -15.41
CA GLY A 66 1.42 -22.22 -15.99
C GLY A 66 0.53 -21.35 -15.10
N PRO A 67 -0.47 -20.69 -15.70
CA PRO A 67 -1.02 -19.45 -15.18
C PRO A 67 -1.83 -19.68 -13.90
N THR A 68 -1.22 -19.44 -12.75
CA THR A 68 -1.74 -18.48 -11.78
C THR A 68 -0.53 -17.99 -11.03
N GLN A 69 -0.08 -16.80 -11.39
CA GLN A 69 1.02 -16.12 -10.74
C GLN A 69 0.43 -14.98 -9.94
N LEU A 70 0.51 -15.09 -8.62
CA LEU A 70 0.15 -14.00 -7.74
C LEU A 70 1.27 -12.95 -7.80
N ARG A 71 0.93 -11.78 -8.31
CA ARG A 71 1.80 -10.63 -8.44
C ARG A 71 1.13 -9.48 -7.74
N GLY A 72 1.83 -8.87 -6.81
CA GLY A 72 1.32 -7.68 -6.15
C GLY A 72 2.07 -7.39 -4.87
N ALA A 73 1.37 -6.89 -3.87
CA ALA A 73 1.99 -6.27 -2.71
C ALA A 73 1.67 -7.02 -1.41
N ASN A 74 2.60 -6.95 -0.47
CA ASN A 74 2.31 -7.18 0.94
C ASN A 74 2.00 -5.84 1.58
N ILE A 75 0.78 -5.67 2.09
CA ILE A 75 0.42 -4.56 2.95
C ILE A 75 0.55 -4.98 4.40
N TRP A 76 1.02 -4.08 5.24
CA TRP A 76 1.13 -4.32 6.67
C TRP A 76 0.22 -3.36 7.41
N GLN A 77 -0.48 -3.87 8.43
CA GLN A 77 -1.18 -3.07 9.40
C GLN A 77 -1.03 -3.68 10.80
N ARG A 78 -1.20 -2.85 11.84
CA ARG A 78 -1.36 -3.31 13.23
C ARG A 78 -2.41 -2.48 13.97
N VAL A 79 -2.82 -2.96 15.13
CA VAL A 79 -3.60 -2.15 16.08
C VAL A 79 -2.75 -0.96 16.52
N VAL A 80 -3.34 0.23 16.46
CA VAL A 80 -2.69 1.47 16.86
C VAL A 80 -2.61 1.55 18.38
N VAL A 81 -1.45 1.92 18.90
CA VAL A 81 -1.19 2.21 20.31
C VAL A 81 -0.97 3.73 20.40
N PRO A 82 -2.00 4.53 20.71
CA PRO A 82 -1.94 5.99 20.56
C PRO A 82 -0.80 6.66 21.33
N ASP A 83 -0.48 6.16 22.53
CA ASP A 83 0.60 6.69 23.36
C ASP A 83 2.00 6.44 22.77
N LEU A 84 2.14 5.42 21.93
CA LEU A 84 3.38 5.08 21.23
C LEU A 84 3.44 5.69 19.83
N ASP A 85 2.34 5.62 19.08
CA ASP A 85 2.30 5.86 17.64
C ASP A 85 2.02 7.32 17.27
N GLY A 86 1.48 8.09 18.22
CA GLY A 86 0.93 9.41 17.94
C GLY A 86 -0.26 9.32 16.98
N ARG A 87 -0.50 10.41 16.25
CA ARG A 87 -1.65 10.53 15.31
C ARG A 87 -1.27 10.37 13.84
N ASP A 88 -0.01 10.63 13.50
CA ASP A 88 0.39 10.78 12.10
C ASP A 88 0.96 9.48 11.50
N PHE A 89 1.60 8.62 12.30
CA PHE A 89 2.41 7.52 11.76
C PHE A 89 1.57 6.35 11.23
N LEU A 90 0.55 5.91 11.98
CA LEU A 90 -0.39 4.86 11.57
C LEU A 90 -1.79 5.40 11.23
N GLY A 91 -1.96 6.72 11.23
CA GLY A 91 -3.26 7.36 11.11
C GLY A 91 -4.06 7.35 12.42
N ASP A 92 -5.29 7.86 12.33
CA ASP A 92 -6.16 8.13 13.49
C ASP A 92 -7.14 6.97 13.82
N ASP A 93 -7.19 5.92 12.98
CA ASP A 93 -8.09 4.78 13.16
C ASP A 93 -7.52 3.70 14.09
N HIS A 94 -8.34 2.74 14.50
CA HIS A 94 -7.93 1.63 15.39
C HIS A 94 -6.86 0.71 14.77
N VAL A 95 -6.83 0.60 13.44
CA VAL A 95 -5.88 -0.24 12.70
C VAL A 95 -5.22 0.62 11.62
N GLY A 96 -3.89 0.54 11.52
CA GLY A 96 -3.14 1.36 10.58
C GLY A 96 -1.83 0.73 10.11
N PRO A 97 -1.19 1.30 9.07
CA PRO A 97 -1.59 2.51 8.33
C PRO A 97 -2.86 2.32 7.47
N PRO A 98 -3.60 3.40 7.15
CA PRO A 98 -4.80 3.31 6.32
C PRO A 98 -4.46 3.05 4.85
N TYR A 99 -5.35 2.33 4.17
CA TYR A 99 -5.32 2.13 2.72
C TYR A 99 -6.63 2.61 2.10
N THR A 100 -6.57 3.13 0.88
CA THR A 100 -7.71 3.64 0.12
C THR A 100 -7.99 2.82 -1.11
N GLN A 101 -9.19 2.94 -1.69
CA GLN A 101 -9.52 2.29 -2.96
C GLN A 101 -8.53 2.69 -4.07
N SER A 102 -8.09 3.95 -4.10
CA SER A 102 -7.15 4.44 -5.11
C SER A 102 -5.80 3.72 -5.05
N ASP A 103 -5.35 3.31 -3.87
CA ASP A 103 -4.11 2.54 -3.72
C ASP A 103 -4.22 1.17 -4.41
N PHE A 104 -5.36 0.49 -4.26
CA PHE A 104 -5.62 -0.80 -4.90
C PHE A 104 -5.87 -0.66 -6.40
N ASP A 105 -6.59 0.38 -6.84
CA ASP A 105 -6.81 0.66 -8.26
C ASP A 105 -5.48 0.93 -8.97
N GLN A 106 -4.60 1.72 -8.36
CA GLN A 106 -3.26 1.98 -8.89
C GLN A 106 -2.41 0.71 -8.93
N LEU A 107 -2.45 -0.11 -7.87
CA LEU A 107 -1.73 -1.38 -7.83
C LEU A 107 -2.20 -2.33 -8.94
N ALA A 108 -3.51 -2.44 -9.16
CA ALA A 108 -4.10 -3.22 -10.25
C ALA A 108 -3.72 -2.67 -11.63
N ALA A 109 -3.72 -1.33 -11.81
CA ALA A 109 -3.29 -0.68 -13.05
C ALA A 109 -1.81 -0.95 -13.40
N LEU A 110 -0.97 -1.22 -12.40
CA LEU A 110 0.43 -1.65 -12.57
C LEU A 110 0.56 -3.16 -12.92
N GLY A 111 -0.56 -3.89 -13.05
CA GLY A 111 -0.60 -5.30 -13.43
C GLY A 111 -0.54 -6.27 -12.25
N ALA A 112 -0.76 -5.80 -11.03
CA ALA A 112 -0.97 -6.69 -9.89
C ALA A 112 -2.33 -7.39 -9.98
N ASN A 113 -2.41 -8.57 -9.41
CA ASN A 113 -3.63 -9.37 -9.29
C ASN A 113 -3.82 -9.93 -7.87
N TYR A 114 -3.04 -9.45 -6.90
CA TYR A 114 -2.92 -10.04 -5.58
C TYR A 114 -2.48 -9.05 -4.50
N VAL A 115 -3.02 -9.19 -3.29
CA VAL A 115 -2.55 -8.50 -2.08
C VAL A 115 -2.42 -9.49 -0.92
N ASN A 116 -1.27 -9.50 -0.25
CA ASN A 116 -1.11 -10.13 1.07
C ASN A 116 -1.42 -9.10 2.16
N ILE A 117 -2.47 -9.32 2.94
CA ILE A 117 -2.86 -8.51 4.09
C ILE A 117 -2.14 -9.05 5.32
N SER A 118 -1.07 -8.39 5.73
CA SER A 118 -0.31 -8.72 6.93
C SER A 118 -0.80 -7.87 8.11
N GLY A 119 -1.86 -8.31 8.77
CA GLY A 119 -2.65 -7.49 9.71
C GLY A 119 -2.82 -8.11 11.10
N PRO A 120 -3.48 -7.39 12.03
CA PRO A 120 -3.81 -7.92 13.35
C PRO A 120 -4.82 -9.06 13.28
N GLY A 121 -4.76 -9.99 14.24
CA GLY A 121 -5.74 -11.06 14.41
C GLY A 121 -7.11 -10.54 14.82
N LEU A 122 -8.17 -11.29 14.50
CA LEU A 122 -9.56 -10.90 14.81
C LEU A 122 -9.89 -10.87 16.30
N PHE A 123 -9.13 -11.57 17.13
CA PHE A 123 -9.37 -11.67 18.57
C PHE A 123 -8.31 -10.90 19.34
N THR A 124 -8.70 -10.31 20.46
CA THR A 124 -7.79 -9.55 21.33
C THR A 124 -6.62 -10.40 21.79
N GLU A 125 -5.46 -9.78 21.95
CA GLU A 125 -4.23 -10.46 22.34
C GLU A 125 -4.24 -10.91 23.81
N ARG A 126 -5.10 -10.28 24.62
CA ARG A 126 -5.27 -10.58 26.06
C ARG A 126 -6.60 -11.28 26.33
N PRO A 127 -6.65 -12.11 27.40
CA PRO A 127 -7.92 -12.63 27.92
C PRO A 127 -8.92 -11.49 28.17
N PRO A 128 -10.22 -11.69 27.89
CA PRO A 128 -10.87 -12.97 27.56
C PRO A 128 -10.86 -13.36 26.07
N TYR A 129 -9.94 -12.83 25.25
CA TYR A 129 -9.80 -13.15 23.82
C TYR A 129 -11.09 -12.94 23.04
N THR A 130 -11.69 -11.75 23.21
CA THR A 130 -12.93 -11.38 22.55
C THR A 130 -12.67 -10.94 21.11
N LEU A 131 -13.69 -11.03 20.27
CA LEU A 131 -13.66 -10.46 18.94
C LEU A 131 -13.38 -8.94 19.04
N ASP A 132 -12.40 -8.47 18.29
CA ASP A 132 -12.17 -7.05 18.06
C ASP A 132 -12.94 -6.64 16.80
N GLU A 133 -14.14 -6.09 17.01
CA GLU A 133 -15.06 -5.69 15.93
C GLU A 133 -14.47 -4.60 15.02
N GLN A 134 -13.54 -3.78 15.52
CA GLN A 134 -12.89 -2.74 14.72
C GLN A 134 -11.83 -3.34 13.81
N VAL A 135 -11.06 -4.32 14.29
CA VAL A 135 -10.15 -5.11 13.44
C VAL A 135 -10.93 -5.86 12.37
N GLN A 136 -12.06 -6.49 12.73
CA GLN A 136 -12.93 -7.16 11.77
C GLN A 136 -13.44 -6.19 10.70
N ALA A 137 -13.99 -5.04 11.10
CA ALA A 137 -14.50 -4.04 10.17
C ALA A 137 -13.42 -3.51 9.22
N ASN A 138 -12.20 -3.29 9.72
CA ASN A 138 -11.07 -2.90 8.88
C ASN A 138 -10.71 -4.00 7.86
N LEU A 139 -10.66 -5.27 8.29
CA LEU A 139 -10.40 -6.38 7.38
C LEU A 139 -11.49 -6.50 6.30
N ASP A 140 -12.76 -6.39 6.67
CA ASP A 140 -13.89 -6.40 5.73
C ASP A 140 -13.76 -5.27 4.71
N HIS A 141 -13.36 -4.07 5.15
CA HIS A 141 -13.15 -2.92 4.27
C HIS A 141 -12.00 -3.16 3.30
N LEU A 142 -10.85 -3.68 3.75
CA LEU A 142 -9.74 -4.05 2.88
C LEU A 142 -10.16 -5.08 1.83
N LEU A 143 -10.84 -6.15 2.26
CA LEU A 143 -11.31 -7.20 1.37
C LEU A 143 -12.29 -6.66 0.33
N HIS A 144 -13.17 -5.72 0.72
CA HIS A 144 -14.05 -5.04 -0.22
C HIS A 144 -13.27 -4.25 -1.27
N MET A 145 -12.27 -3.46 -0.86
CA MET A 145 -11.49 -2.64 -1.79
C MET A 145 -10.64 -3.50 -2.75
N ILE A 146 -10.02 -4.56 -2.24
CA ILE A 146 -9.22 -5.51 -3.02
C ILE A 146 -10.11 -6.26 -4.03
N ALA A 147 -11.29 -6.69 -3.60
CA ALA A 147 -12.27 -7.32 -4.49
C ALA A 147 -12.79 -6.35 -5.56
N HIS A 148 -13.03 -5.08 -5.20
CA HIS A 148 -13.43 -4.04 -6.15
C HIS A 148 -12.35 -3.78 -7.22
N ALA A 149 -11.08 -3.91 -6.86
CA ALA A 149 -9.94 -3.82 -7.79
C ALA A 149 -9.66 -5.13 -8.57
N ASP A 150 -10.54 -6.14 -8.48
CA ASP A 150 -10.42 -7.44 -9.16
C ASP A 150 -9.11 -8.21 -8.83
N MET A 151 -8.70 -8.15 -7.56
CA MET A 151 -7.48 -8.82 -7.08
C MET A 151 -7.78 -9.92 -6.05
N PHE A 152 -6.91 -10.92 -5.97
CA PHE A 152 -6.91 -11.92 -4.90
C PHE A 152 -6.42 -11.33 -3.57
N ALA A 153 -6.94 -11.82 -2.45
CA ALA A 153 -6.44 -11.47 -1.11
C ALA A 153 -5.94 -12.72 -0.37
N VAL A 154 -4.80 -12.61 0.30
CA VAL A 154 -4.37 -13.57 1.34
C VAL A 154 -4.32 -12.82 2.67
N ILE A 155 -4.78 -13.47 3.73
CA ILE A 155 -4.80 -12.91 5.07
C ILE A 155 -3.71 -13.58 5.90
N THR A 156 -2.77 -12.79 6.39
CA THR A 156 -1.68 -13.22 7.26
C THR A 156 -1.83 -12.51 8.60
N PHE A 157 -2.45 -13.17 9.57
CA PHE A 157 -2.54 -12.62 10.93
C PHE A 157 -1.16 -12.62 11.60
N ARG A 158 -0.77 -11.43 12.08
CA ARG A 158 0.49 -11.21 12.80
C ARG A 158 0.34 -11.30 14.31
N THR A 159 -0.89 -11.13 14.80
CA THR A 159 -1.24 -11.13 16.21
C THR A 159 -2.40 -12.08 16.47
N GLY A 160 -2.66 -12.36 17.75
CA GLY A 160 -3.79 -13.17 18.17
C GLY A 160 -3.73 -13.45 19.67
N PRO A 161 -4.63 -14.31 20.18
CA PRO A 161 -4.64 -14.69 21.60
C PRO A 161 -3.25 -15.09 22.10
N GLY A 162 -2.73 -14.34 23.09
CA GLY A 162 -1.43 -14.58 23.70
C GLY A 162 -0.23 -14.15 22.86
N ARG A 163 -0.39 -13.44 21.73
CA ARG A 163 0.74 -12.93 20.93
C ARG A 163 0.45 -11.57 20.31
N SER A 164 1.27 -10.60 20.67
CA SER A 164 1.23 -9.23 20.14
C SER A 164 2.07 -9.03 18.88
N ASP A 165 1.87 -7.91 18.17
CA ASP A 165 2.78 -7.52 17.07
C ASP A 165 4.16 -7.12 17.60
N PHE A 166 4.25 -6.70 18.87
CA PHE A 166 5.49 -6.31 19.53
C PHE A 166 6.48 -7.46 19.72
N THR A 167 6.03 -8.71 19.58
CA THR A 167 6.89 -9.89 19.45
C THR A 167 7.97 -9.74 18.38
N PHE A 168 7.66 -9.08 17.27
CA PHE A 168 8.64 -8.88 16.18
C PHE A 168 9.68 -7.80 16.51
N TYR A 169 9.52 -7.10 17.64
CA TYR A 169 10.35 -5.99 18.09
C TYR A 169 10.78 -6.16 19.55
N SER A 170 10.86 -7.41 20.05
CA SER A 170 11.03 -7.71 21.47
C SER A 170 12.24 -7.03 22.13
N GLU A 171 13.31 -6.76 21.38
CA GLU A 171 14.49 -6.02 21.87
C GLU A 171 14.19 -4.56 22.27
N GLY A 172 13.08 -3.98 21.80
CA GLY A 172 12.65 -2.62 22.14
C GLY A 172 11.83 -2.50 23.43
N ALA A 173 11.48 -3.63 24.08
CA ALA A 173 10.65 -3.64 25.28
C ALA A 173 11.36 -2.94 26.45
N GLY A 174 10.67 -2.01 27.10
CA GLY A 174 11.19 -1.23 28.23
C GLY A 174 12.11 -0.07 27.85
N ASP A 175 12.38 0.12 26.55
CA ASP A 175 13.14 1.26 26.01
C ASP A 175 12.30 2.05 25.00
N TRP A 176 12.01 1.44 23.85
CA TRP A 176 11.21 2.07 22.78
C TRP A 176 9.71 2.04 23.07
N PHE A 177 9.23 0.97 23.70
CA PHE A 177 7.83 0.82 24.04
C PHE A 177 7.68 0.16 25.42
N ASP A 178 6.51 0.34 26.05
CA ASP A 178 6.22 -0.25 27.35
C ASP A 178 6.28 -1.79 27.27
N GLU A 179 7.07 -2.43 28.14
CA GLU A 179 7.23 -3.88 28.20
C GLU A 179 5.88 -4.62 28.28
N ALA A 180 4.85 -4.00 28.88
CA ALA A 180 3.51 -4.56 28.93
C ALA A 180 2.95 -4.85 27.52
N LEU A 181 3.33 -4.12 26.48
CA LEU A 181 2.87 -4.35 25.11
C LEU A 181 3.46 -5.61 24.48
N LEU A 182 4.56 -6.15 25.02
CA LEU A 182 5.12 -7.42 24.58
C LEU A 182 4.33 -8.59 25.18
N ILE A 183 3.47 -9.20 24.38
CA ILE A 183 2.69 -10.39 24.75
C ILE A 183 3.21 -11.59 23.94
N GLU A 184 3.71 -12.63 24.62
CA GLU A 184 4.24 -13.87 24.01
C GLU A 184 3.92 -15.14 24.83
N TRP A 185 2.65 -15.32 25.19
CA TRP A 185 2.18 -16.44 26.00
C TRP A 185 1.73 -17.66 25.20
N VAL A 186 1.79 -17.61 23.86
CA VAL A 186 1.36 -18.72 22.99
C VAL A 186 2.07 -20.04 23.31
N TRP A 187 3.29 -19.97 23.85
CA TRP A 187 4.11 -21.13 24.17
C TRP A 187 4.13 -21.47 25.67
N GLU A 188 3.43 -20.69 26.49
CA GLU A 188 3.38 -20.90 27.93
C GLU A 188 2.23 -21.86 28.28
N GLU A 189 2.49 -22.79 29.20
CA GLU A 189 1.42 -23.61 29.78
C GLU A 189 0.53 -22.73 30.65
N GLN A 190 -0.78 -22.70 30.34
CA GLN A 190 -1.80 -21.97 31.11
C GLN A 190 -2.43 -22.82 32.19
#